data_AF-A0A845WFQ4-F1
#
_entry.id   AF-A0A845WFQ4-F1
#
_cell.length_a   1.000
_cell.length_b   1.000
_cell.length_c   1.000
_cell.angle_alpha   90.00
_cell.angle_beta   90.00
_cell.angle_gamma   90.00
#
_symmetry.space_group_name_H-M   'P 1'
#
loop_
_entity.id
_entity.type
_entity.pdbx_description
1 polymer ?
#
loop_
_entity_poly.entity_id
_entity_poly.type
_entity_poly.pdbx_seq_one_letter_code
_entity_poly.pdbx_strand_id
1 'polypeptide(L)'
;MTGKVIDSSATGILILIIPVALVMVLLLKAWPIVLAILTLIIIIRLWQQYQWQKWTKKVNPFFNQLIKDNQGCLTPIDLSIKADISGTAAKQYLDKKAQEFGAQSQTYDDKGTVYYFLTASALGSIFDESE
;
A
#
# COMPACT_ATOMS: atom_id res chain seq x y z
N MET A 1 -26.58 -4.97 -62.66
CA MET A 1 -25.84 -3.99 -61.85
C MET A 1 -26.24 -4.21 -60.39
N THR A 2 -25.51 -5.05 -59.66
CA THR A 2 -25.86 -5.37 -58.28
C THR A 2 -24.55 -5.60 -57.53
N GLY A 3 -23.96 -4.53 -57.03
CA GLY A 3 -22.61 -4.62 -56.49
C GLY A 3 -22.18 -3.35 -55.79
N LYS A 4 -22.99 -2.83 -54.86
CA LYS A 4 -22.51 -1.80 -53.92
C LYS A 4 -23.43 -1.58 -52.74
N VAL A 5 -23.66 -2.59 -51.91
CA VAL A 5 -24.04 -2.34 -50.50
C VAL A 5 -23.48 -3.49 -49.66
N ILE A 6 -22.15 -3.59 -49.58
CA ILE A 6 -21.57 -4.28 -48.43
C ILE A 6 -21.59 -3.22 -47.34
N ASP A 7 -22.52 -3.39 -46.40
CA ASP A 7 -22.75 -2.50 -45.27
C ASP A 7 -21.44 -2.10 -44.59
N SER A 8 -21.18 -0.79 -44.58
CA SER A 8 -20.03 -0.19 -43.87
C SER A 8 -20.01 -0.55 -42.38
N SER A 9 -21.19 -0.80 -41.80
CA SER A 9 -21.38 -1.39 -40.47
C SER A 9 -20.79 -2.79 -40.35
N ALA A 10 -21.05 -3.68 -41.31
CA ALA A 10 -20.55 -5.05 -41.30
C ALA A 10 -19.03 -5.11 -41.51
N THR A 11 -18.47 -4.25 -42.37
CA THR A 11 -17.01 -4.18 -42.58
C THR A 11 -16.27 -3.63 -41.36
N GLY A 12 -16.82 -2.64 -40.65
CA GLY A 12 -16.22 -2.11 -39.41
C GLY A 12 -16.24 -3.13 -38.27
N ILE A 13 -17.34 -3.88 -38.14
CA ILE A 13 -17.47 -4.98 -37.17
C ILE A 13 -16.49 -6.11 -37.53
N LEU A 14 -16.36 -6.48 -38.81
CA LEU A 14 -15.43 -7.52 -39.26
C LEU A 14 -13.96 -7.15 -38.98
N ILE A 15 -13.58 -5.87 -39.17
CA ILE A 15 -12.24 -5.36 -38.86
C ILE A 15 -11.94 -5.40 -37.35
N LEU A 16 -12.96 -5.28 -36.49
CA LEU A 16 -12.81 -5.30 -35.04
C LEU A 16 -12.76 -6.73 -34.49
N ILE A 17 -13.57 -7.66 -35.05
CA ILE A 17 -13.65 -9.03 -34.54
C ILE A 17 -12.38 -9.82 -34.83
N ILE A 18 -11.70 -9.58 -35.96
CA ILE A 18 -10.46 -10.29 -36.34
C ILE A 18 -9.33 -10.11 -35.31
N PRO A 19 -8.93 -8.88 -34.92
CA PRO A 19 -7.89 -8.70 -33.90
C PRO A 19 -8.35 -9.17 -32.52
N VAL A 20 -9.64 -9.02 -32.18
CA VAL A 20 -10.20 -9.51 -30.92
C VAL A 20 -10.14 -11.04 -30.85
N ALA A 21 -10.52 -11.74 -31.92
CA ALA A 21 -10.43 -13.19 -32.01
C ALA A 21 -8.98 -13.68 -31.99
N LEU A 22 -8.04 -12.95 -32.63
CA LEU A 22 -6.61 -13.25 -32.55
C LEU A 22 -6.08 -13.11 -31.12
N VAL A 23 -6.43 -12.03 -30.42
CA VAL A 23 -6.10 -11.83 -29.00
C VAL A 23 -6.74 -12.91 -28.15
N MET A 24 -7.99 -13.30 -28.42
CA MET A 24 -8.70 -14.36 -27.71
C MET A 24 -8.06 -15.75 -27.90
N VAL A 25 -7.61 -16.08 -29.12
CA VAL A 25 -6.87 -17.32 -29.41
C VAL A 25 -5.49 -17.30 -28.77
N LEU A 26 -4.81 -16.16 -28.76
CA LEU A 26 -3.58 -15.97 -28.00
C LEU A 26 -3.84 -16.15 -26.50
N LEU A 27 -4.94 -15.64 -25.95
CA LEU A 27 -5.33 -15.89 -24.55
C LEU A 27 -5.62 -17.37 -24.27
N LEU A 28 -6.29 -18.08 -25.17
CA LEU A 28 -6.60 -19.51 -25.03
C LEU A 28 -5.33 -20.37 -25.13
N LYS A 29 -4.39 -20.01 -26.00
CA LYS A 29 -3.11 -20.74 -26.18
C LYS A 29 -2.04 -20.35 -25.16
N ALA A 30 -2.10 -19.11 -24.65
CA ALA A 30 -1.23 -18.56 -23.60
C ALA A 30 -1.86 -18.64 -22.20
N TRP A 31 -2.94 -19.40 -22.01
CA TRP A 31 -3.50 -19.66 -20.68
C TRP A 31 -2.46 -20.15 -19.65
N PRO A 32 -1.44 -20.98 -19.99
CA PRO A 32 -0.40 -21.32 -19.01
C PRO A 32 0.51 -20.13 -18.67
N ILE A 33 0.69 -19.17 -19.59
CA ILE A 33 1.48 -17.96 -19.35
C ILE A 33 0.72 -17.02 -18.40
N VAL A 34 -0.59 -16.86 -18.58
CA VAL A 34 -1.43 -16.09 -17.65
C VAL A 34 -1.41 -16.72 -16.26
N LEU A 35 -1.53 -18.04 -16.16
CA LEU A 35 -1.37 -18.75 -14.89
C LEU A 35 0.03 -18.56 -14.29
N ALA A 36 1.09 -18.68 -15.08
CA ALA A 36 2.46 -18.48 -14.62
C ALA A 36 2.69 -17.05 -14.10
N ILE A 37 2.12 -16.04 -14.75
CA ILE A 37 2.18 -14.65 -14.27
C ILE A 37 1.40 -14.49 -12.97
N LEU A 38 0.19 -15.07 -12.87
CA LEU A 38 -0.62 -15.02 -11.66
C LEU A 38 0.10 -15.70 -10.47
N THR A 39 0.69 -16.88 -10.67
CA THR A 39 1.46 -17.56 -9.63
C THR A 39 2.70 -16.78 -9.24
N LEU A 40 3.42 -16.20 -10.21
CA LEU A 40 4.57 -15.34 -9.95
C LEU A 40 4.17 -14.12 -9.11
N ILE A 41 3.06 -13.45 -9.43
CA ILE A 41 2.53 -12.32 -8.68
C ILE A 41 2.22 -12.72 -7.23
N ILE A 42 1.60 -13.88 -7.01
CA ILE A 42 1.28 -14.37 -5.66
C ILE A 42 2.57 -14.63 -4.88
N ILE A 43 3.57 -15.30 -5.48
CA ILE A 43 4.86 -15.57 -4.84
C ILE A 43 5.57 -14.26 -4.46
N ILE A 44 5.61 -13.28 -5.37
CA ILE A 44 6.23 -11.97 -5.12
C ILE A 44 5.49 -11.24 -3.98
N ARG A 45 4.16 -11.24 -3.98
CA ARG A 45 3.33 -10.64 -2.93
C ARG A 45 3.62 -11.27 -1.57
N LEU A 46 3.67 -12.60 -1.50
CA LEU A 46 3.98 -13.34 -0.27
C LEU A 46 5.39 -13.01 0.23
N TRP A 47 6.37 -12.94 -0.66
CA TRP A 47 7.74 -12.60 -0.27
C TRP A 47 7.86 -11.16 0.22
N GLN A 48 7.26 -10.20 -0.49
CA GLN A 48 7.21 -8.81 -0.05
C GLN A 48 6.56 -8.67 1.33
N GLN A 49 5.45 -9.36 1.56
CA GLN A 49 4.77 -9.37 2.85
C GLN A 49 5.67 -9.99 3.94
N TYR A 50 6.36 -11.07 3.64
CA TYR A 50 7.26 -11.73 4.59
C TYR A 50 8.45 -10.84 4.98
N GLN A 51 9.10 -10.21 3.99
CA GLN A 51 10.18 -9.25 4.23
C GLN A 51 9.68 -8.05 5.05
N TRP A 52 8.50 -7.53 4.71
CA TRP A 52 7.87 -6.45 5.46
C TRP A 52 7.63 -6.84 6.91
N GLN A 53 7.12 -8.04 7.17
CA GLN A 53 6.91 -8.50 8.56
C GLN A 53 8.22 -8.66 9.32
N LYS A 54 9.27 -9.22 8.70
CA LYS A 54 10.57 -9.38 9.34
C LYS A 54 11.20 -8.02 9.69
N TRP A 55 11.10 -7.07 8.76
CA TRP A 55 11.57 -5.69 8.97
C TRP A 55 10.74 -4.98 10.05
N THR A 56 9.41 -5.08 9.98
CA THR A 56 8.48 -4.54 10.99
C THR A 56 8.82 -5.06 12.38
N LYS A 57 9.10 -6.35 12.54
CA LYS A 57 9.50 -6.94 13.84
C LYS A 57 10.79 -6.32 14.41
N LYS A 58 11.74 -5.91 13.55
CA LYS A 58 12.96 -5.21 13.97
C LYS A 58 12.68 -3.76 14.37
N VAL A 59 11.75 -3.08 13.70
CA VAL A 59 11.40 -1.67 13.98
C VAL A 59 10.43 -1.51 15.16
N ASN A 60 9.56 -2.51 15.39
CA ASN A 60 8.54 -2.51 16.44
C ASN A 60 9.05 -2.20 17.86
N PRO A 61 10.20 -2.73 18.33
CA PRO A 61 10.71 -2.35 19.65
C PRO A 61 11.02 -0.85 19.77
N PHE A 62 11.59 -0.24 18.72
CA PHE A 62 11.89 1.20 18.72
C PHE A 62 10.61 2.05 18.70
N PHE A 63 9.62 1.64 17.92
CA PHE A 63 8.29 2.24 17.91
C PHE A 63 7.61 2.18 19.28
N ASN A 64 7.59 1.00 19.91
CA ASN A 64 6.99 0.81 21.24
C ASN A 64 7.69 1.66 22.30
N GLN A 65 9.01 1.83 22.19
CA GLN A 65 9.77 2.68 23.09
C GLN A 65 9.42 4.16 22.85
N LEU A 66 9.41 4.61 21.59
CA LEU A 66 9.02 5.99 21.25
C LEU A 66 7.59 6.33 21.66
N ILE A 67 6.65 5.40 21.55
CA ILE A 67 5.28 5.58 22.03
C ILE A 67 5.24 5.85 23.54
N LYS A 68 6.02 5.09 24.32
CA LYS A 68 6.07 5.28 25.78
C LYS A 68 6.77 6.58 26.15
N ASP A 69 7.90 6.86 25.51
CA ASP A 69 8.74 8.03 25.80
C ASP A 69 7.99 9.35 25.46
N ASN A 70 7.21 9.36 24.38
CA ASN A 70 6.54 10.56 23.86
C ASN A 70 5.02 10.54 24.04
N GLN A 71 4.50 9.70 24.95
CA GLN A 71 3.06 9.59 25.25
C GLN A 71 2.18 9.43 24.00
N GLY A 72 2.64 8.68 23.01
CA GLY A 72 1.92 8.44 21.76
C GLY A 72 2.09 9.48 20.65
N CYS A 73 2.88 10.55 20.86
CA CYS A 73 3.25 11.48 19.80
C CYS A 73 4.53 11.02 19.07
N LEU A 74 4.47 10.79 17.76
CA LEU A 74 5.62 10.34 16.97
C LEU A 74 5.75 11.10 15.66
N THR A 75 7.01 11.38 15.27
CA THR A 75 7.34 11.85 13.92
C THR A 75 8.08 10.76 13.13
N PRO A 76 7.97 10.75 11.79
CA PRO A 76 8.81 9.91 10.93
C PRO A 76 10.30 10.13 11.16
N ILE A 77 10.70 11.35 11.53
CA ILE A 77 12.10 11.70 11.76
C ILE A 77 12.61 10.98 13.01
N ASP A 78 11.88 11.05 14.13
CA ASP A 78 12.28 10.39 15.38
C ASP A 78 12.41 8.87 15.21
N LEU A 79 11.46 8.27 14.48
CA LEU A 79 11.51 6.85 14.18
C LEU A 79 12.66 6.50 13.24
N SER A 80 12.94 7.34 12.24
CA SER A 80 14.04 7.13 11.28
C SER A 80 15.41 7.11 11.96
N ILE A 81 15.64 8.05 12.88
CA ILE A 81 16.88 8.17 13.63
C ILE A 81 17.01 7.00 14.62
N LYS A 82 15.94 6.67 15.37
CA LYS A 82 16.02 5.64 16.42
C LYS A 82 16.11 4.22 15.86
N ALA A 83 15.50 3.96 14.70
CA ALA A 83 15.49 2.63 14.07
C ALA A 83 16.55 2.47 12.96
N ASP A 84 17.33 3.51 12.66
CA ASP A 84 18.31 3.55 11.55
C ASP A 84 17.68 3.14 10.20
N ILE A 85 16.56 3.81 9.87
CA ILE A 85 15.80 3.57 8.63
C ILE A 85 15.61 4.88 7.87
N SER A 86 15.34 4.80 6.56
CA SER A 86 15.06 6.01 5.79
C SER A 86 13.78 6.70 6.27
N GLY A 87 13.74 8.03 6.19
CA GLY A 87 12.55 8.82 6.58
C GLY A 87 11.29 8.41 5.82
N THR A 88 11.42 8.04 4.54
CA THR A 88 10.30 7.51 3.74
C THR A 88 9.79 6.17 4.25
N ALA A 89 10.70 5.26 4.66
CA ALA A 89 10.30 3.97 5.23
C ALA A 89 9.66 4.15 6.62
N ALA A 90 10.17 5.07 7.43
CA ALA A 90 9.58 5.44 8.71
C ALA A 90 8.17 6.01 8.54
N LYS A 91 7.97 6.91 7.58
CA LYS A 91 6.65 7.46 7.24
C LYS A 91 5.67 6.35 6.83
N GLN A 92 6.06 5.49 5.89
CA GLN A 92 5.20 4.37 5.45
C GLN A 92 4.88 3.40 6.58
N TYR A 93 5.82 3.18 7.50
CA TYR A 93 5.58 2.36 8.69
C TYR A 93 4.55 3.01 9.61
N LEU A 94 4.71 4.30 9.92
CA LEU A 94 3.79 5.05 10.77
C LEU A 94 2.40 5.20 10.14
N ASP A 95 2.30 5.40 8.82
CA ASP A 95 1.01 5.41 8.10
C ASP A 95 0.26 4.08 8.26
N LYS A 96 0.95 2.95 8.07
CA LYS A 96 0.35 1.63 8.28
C LYS A 96 -0.06 1.41 9.73
N LYS A 97 0.78 1.82 10.68
CA LYS A 97 0.46 1.71 12.11
C LYS A 97 -0.70 2.63 12.49
N ALA A 98 -0.78 3.82 11.94
CA ALA A 98 -1.90 4.72 12.16
C ALA A 98 -3.20 4.12 11.65
N GLN A 99 -3.18 3.47 10.48
CA GLN A 99 -4.33 2.75 9.96
C GLN A 99 -4.72 1.54 10.82
N GLU A 100 -3.74 0.81 11.36
CA GLU A 100 -3.96 -0.37 12.22
C GLU A 100 -4.52 -0.01 13.60
N PHE A 101 -4.03 1.09 14.19
CA PHE A 101 -4.38 1.52 15.55
C PHE A 101 -5.40 2.69 15.60
N GLY A 102 -5.87 3.17 14.45
CA GLY A 102 -6.78 4.31 14.38
C GLY A 102 -6.14 5.63 14.85
N ALA A 103 -4.84 5.79 14.65
CA ALA A 103 -4.11 6.97 15.08
C ALA A 103 -4.40 8.17 14.17
N GLN A 104 -4.44 9.37 14.75
CA GLN A 104 -4.63 10.60 13.98
C GLN A 104 -3.28 11.09 13.45
N SER A 105 -3.20 11.39 12.15
CA SER A 105 -2.03 12.04 11.56
C SER A 105 -2.36 13.49 11.22
N GLN A 106 -1.46 14.40 11.58
CA GLN A 106 -1.57 15.82 11.25
C GLN A 106 -0.27 16.28 10.61
N THR A 107 -0.38 16.95 9.46
CA THR A 107 0.78 17.50 8.78
C THR A 107 0.91 18.97 9.13
N TYR A 108 2.09 19.35 9.63
CA TYR A 108 2.45 20.72 9.95
C TYR A 108 3.52 21.19 8.96
N ASP A 109 3.43 22.43 8.51
CA ASP A 109 4.38 22.99 7.52
C ASP A 109 5.83 23.00 8.03
N ASP A 110 6.04 23.17 9.33
CA ASP A 110 7.36 23.33 9.94
C ASP A 110 7.93 22.02 10.54
N LYS A 111 7.05 21.07 10.90
CA LYS A 111 7.42 19.83 11.62
C LYS A 111 7.15 18.54 10.83
N GLY A 112 6.57 18.65 9.64
CA GLY A 112 6.16 17.50 8.85
C GLY A 112 4.94 16.78 9.43
N THR A 113 4.74 15.52 9.03
CA THR A 113 3.61 14.70 9.51
C THR A 113 3.88 14.17 10.91
N VAL A 114 3.02 14.50 11.86
CA VAL A 114 3.04 14.02 13.25
C VAL A 114 1.88 13.02 13.43
N TYR A 115 2.15 11.92 14.12
CA TYR A 115 1.18 10.86 14.39
C TYR A 115 0.86 10.80 15.88
N TYR A 116 -0.42 10.83 16.22
CA TYR A 116 -0.96 10.76 17.57
C TYR A 116 -1.64 9.42 17.80
N PHE A 117 -0.95 8.54 18.50
CA PHE A 117 -1.44 7.23 18.91
C PHE A 117 -2.10 7.33 20.29
N LEU A 118 -3.39 6.98 20.36
CA LEU A 118 -4.10 6.90 21.64
C LEU A 118 -3.50 5.76 22.47
N THR A 119 -2.85 6.10 23.57
CA THR A 119 -2.26 5.12 24.49
C THR A 119 -2.78 5.33 25.91
N ALA A 120 -2.72 4.30 26.75
CA ALA A 120 -3.17 4.41 28.15
C ALA A 120 -2.42 5.50 28.93
N SER A 121 -1.14 5.74 28.60
CA SER A 121 -0.34 6.83 29.17
C SER A 121 -0.79 8.22 28.69
N ALA A 122 -1.21 8.33 27.43
CA ALA A 122 -1.78 9.57 26.88
C ALA A 122 -3.15 9.88 27.48
N LEU A 123 -3.99 8.86 27.71
CA LEU A 123 -5.26 9.06 28.42
C LEU A 123 -5.01 9.42 29.89
N GLY A 124 -4.10 8.74 30.56
CA GLY A 124 -3.77 9.00 31.97
C GLY A 124 -3.34 10.43 32.24
N SER A 125 -2.48 11.01 31.39
CA SER A 125 -2.04 12.41 31.53
C SER A 125 -3.17 13.43 31.33
N ILE A 126 -4.13 13.17 30.43
CA ILE A 126 -5.31 14.04 30.25
C ILE A 126 -6.22 13.99 31.49
N PHE A 127 -6.33 12.84 32.15
CA PHE A 127 -7.12 12.70 33.37
C PHE A 127 -6.41 13.26 34.62
N ASP A 128 -5.08 13.15 34.72
CA ASP A 128 -4.27 13.75 35.79
C ASP A 128 -4.27 15.30 35.74
N GLU A 129 -4.34 15.90 34.54
CA GLU A 129 -4.48 17.37 34.40
C GLU A 129 -5.88 17.91 34.75
N SER A 130 -6.85 17.03 35.06
CA SER A 130 -8.22 17.41 35.41
C SER A 130 -8.52 17.42 36.92
N GLU A 131 -7.52 17.23 37.80
CA GLU A 131 -7.63 17.42 39.26
C GLU A 131 -7.17 18.81 39.74
#